data_AF-A0AAN9U1I7-F1
#
_entry.id   AF-A0AAN9U1I7-F1
#
_cell.length_a   1.000
_cell.length_b   1.000
_cell.length_c   1.000
_cell.angle_alpha   90.00
_cell.angle_beta   90.00
_cell.angle_gamma   90.00
#
_symmetry.space_group_name_H-M   'P 1'
#
loop_
_entity.id
_entity.type
_entity.pdbx_description
1 polymer ?
#
loop_
_entity_poly.entity_id
_entity_poly.type
_entity_poly.pdbx_seq_one_letter_code
_entity_poly.pdbx_strand_id
1 'polypeptide(L)'
;MWSTPSACRDRGWFTEYTPFQSITENIFLSSPGQDVEGLGTVELRVERSPDSGDYTVLRLTSVLHTPSLLSNVIGQPIVERYRIVTGGGGGAEGIYDGEERIAYFDPGTTGRLRQPRVCGPPVGPPLGPSTLDGLQHFVVGVRWPEEERERWEAFQARPVVKQLPLRLAG
;
A
#
# COMPACT_ATOMS: atom_id res chain seq x y z
N MET A 1 2.33 3.55 -17.22
CA MET A 1 2.83 2.31 -16.59
C MET A 1 2.07 2.20 -15.29
N TRP A 2 1.12 1.26 -15.21
CA TRP A 2 0.10 1.23 -14.17
C TRP A 2 0.64 0.59 -12.88
N SER A 3 0.33 1.16 -11.73
CA SER A 3 0.62 0.56 -10.42
C SER A 3 -0.58 -0.27 -9.94
N THR A 4 -0.56 -1.60 -10.12
CA THR A 4 -1.33 -2.60 -9.34
C THR A 4 -1.17 -2.47 -7.79
N PRO A 5 -2.06 -3.08 -7.00
CA PRO A 5 -2.51 -2.46 -5.75
C PRO A 5 -1.59 -2.76 -4.57
N SER A 6 -1.15 -1.71 -3.90
CA SER A 6 -1.06 -1.78 -2.45
C SER A 6 -2.47 -1.60 -1.90
N ALA A 7 -2.80 -2.29 -0.82
CA ALA A 7 -4.08 -2.13 -0.14
C ALA A 7 -3.84 -1.72 1.31
N CYS A 8 -4.63 -0.79 1.79
CA CYS A 8 -4.51 -0.22 3.12
C CYS A 8 -5.84 -0.31 3.85
N ARG A 9 -5.78 -0.84 5.07
CA ARG A 9 -6.93 -1.03 5.95
C ARG A 9 -7.41 0.28 6.56
N ASP A 10 -6.49 1.18 6.90
CA ASP A 10 -6.80 2.35 7.72
C ASP A 10 -6.58 3.64 6.92
N ARG A 11 -7.66 4.42 6.78
CA ARG A 11 -7.67 5.71 6.11
C ARG A 11 -6.61 6.68 6.64
N GLY A 12 -6.23 6.58 7.91
CA GLY A 12 -5.26 7.47 8.55
C GLY A 12 -3.85 7.44 7.94
N TRP A 13 -3.53 6.40 7.16
CA TRP A 13 -2.24 6.28 6.46
C TRP A 13 -2.15 7.10 5.17
N PHE A 14 -3.28 7.58 4.66
CA PHE A 14 -3.34 8.29 3.39
C PHE A 14 -2.98 9.77 3.56
N THR A 15 -2.01 10.23 2.78
CA THR A 15 -1.66 11.66 2.65
C THR A 15 -2.52 12.36 1.61
N GLU A 16 -2.95 11.62 0.59
CA GLU A 16 -3.90 12.03 -0.43
C GLU A 16 -4.98 10.96 -0.50
N TYR A 17 -6.26 11.36 -0.61
CA TYR A 17 -7.37 10.41 -0.64
C TYR A 17 -8.49 10.88 -1.55
N THR A 18 -8.91 9.99 -2.45
CA THR A 18 -10.06 10.17 -3.32
C THR A 18 -11.09 9.08 -3.02
N PRO A 19 -12.30 9.45 -2.53
CA PRO A 19 -13.39 8.50 -2.40
C PRO A 19 -13.74 7.91 -3.78
N PHE A 20 -13.75 6.59 -3.88
CA PHE A 20 -14.04 5.88 -5.12
C PHE A 20 -14.45 4.45 -4.78
N GLN A 21 -15.71 4.14 -5.06
CA GLN A 21 -16.25 2.81 -4.79
C GLN A 21 -15.79 1.83 -5.86
N SER A 22 -15.14 0.77 -5.42
CA SER A 22 -14.59 -0.29 -6.26
C SER A 22 -14.59 -1.61 -5.49
N ILE A 23 -14.06 -2.66 -6.10
CA ILE A 23 -13.92 -3.99 -5.49
C ILE A 23 -12.56 -4.57 -5.84
N THR A 24 -12.04 -5.39 -4.94
CA THR A 24 -10.93 -6.31 -5.22
C THR A 24 -11.47 -7.69 -5.56
N GLU A 25 -10.60 -8.62 -5.92
CA GLU A 25 -10.89 -10.03 -6.08
C GLU A 25 -9.96 -10.87 -5.22
N ASN A 26 -10.43 -12.06 -4.85
CA ASN A 26 -9.61 -13.09 -4.23
C ASN A 26 -9.05 -14.04 -5.30
N ILE A 27 -7.73 -14.14 -5.44
CA ILE A 27 -7.10 -15.01 -6.46
C ILE A 27 -6.99 -16.49 -6.07
N PHE A 28 -7.21 -16.84 -4.80
CA PHE A 28 -7.01 -18.22 -4.31
C PHE A 28 -8.30 -18.96 -3.97
N LEU A 29 -9.39 -18.23 -3.73
CA LEU A 29 -10.66 -18.81 -3.30
C LEU A 29 -11.80 -18.21 -4.11
N SER A 30 -12.88 -19.00 -4.32
CA SER A 30 -14.17 -18.51 -4.83
C SER A 30 -14.89 -17.56 -3.87
N SER A 31 -14.18 -17.03 -2.87
CA SER A 31 -14.70 -16.04 -1.94
C SER A 31 -14.92 -14.71 -2.66
N PRO A 32 -15.95 -13.96 -2.28
CA PRO A 32 -16.16 -12.63 -2.82
C PRO A 32 -14.93 -11.75 -2.55
N GLY A 33 -14.75 -10.79 -3.45
CA GLY A 33 -13.82 -9.68 -3.30
C GLY A 33 -13.99 -8.89 -2.00
N GLN A 34 -13.13 -7.90 -1.81
CA GLN A 34 -13.27 -6.93 -0.72
C GLN A 34 -13.64 -5.56 -1.30
N ASP A 35 -14.51 -4.84 -0.59
CA ASP A 35 -14.93 -3.50 -0.99
C ASP A 35 -13.77 -2.51 -0.88
N VAL A 36 -13.64 -1.67 -1.91
CA VAL A 36 -12.71 -0.54 -1.93
C VAL A 36 -13.53 0.72 -1.78
N GLU A 37 -13.20 1.52 -0.77
CA GLU A 37 -13.93 2.77 -0.49
C GLU A 37 -13.26 4.00 -1.11
N GLY A 38 -11.99 3.88 -1.47
CA GLY A 38 -11.25 4.95 -2.13
C GLY A 38 -9.83 4.57 -2.48
N LEU A 39 -9.14 5.51 -3.08
CA LEU A 39 -7.75 5.37 -3.50
C LEU A 39 -6.94 6.58 -3.06
N GLY A 40 -5.64 6.39 -2.92
CA GLY A 40 -4.78 7.51 -2.60
C GLY A 40 -3.30 7.18 -2.50
N THR A 41 -2.59 8.06 -1.81
CA THR A 41 -1.15 7.97 -1.63
C THR A 41 -0.84 7.69 -0.16
N VAL A 42 0.01 6.69 0.08
CA VAL A 42 0.54 6.36 1.41
C VAL A 42 2.03 6.63 1.43
N GLU A 43 2.48 7.33 2.47
CA GLU A 43 3.89 7.61 2.70
C GLU A 43 4.33 6.96 4.01
N LEU A 44 5.12 5.89 3.91
CA LEU A 44 5.62 5.15 5.07
C LEU A 44 7.02 5.63 5.39
N ARG A 45 7.24 6.11 6.62
CA ARG A 45 8.60 6.29 7.14
C ARG A 45 9.15 4.92 7.50
N VAL A 46 10.21 4.52 6.82
CA VAL A 46 10.79 3.18 6.91
C VAL A 46 12.28 3.28 7.21
N GLU A 47 12.77 2.36 8.03
CA GLU A 47 14.17 2.27 8.37
C GLU A 47 14.96 1.67 7.19
N ARG A 48 16.16 2.21 6.97
CA ARG A 48 17.04 1.80 5.86
C ARG A 48 18.02 0.71 6.24
N SER A 49 18.27 0.54 7.53
CA SER A 49 19.14 -0.49 8.07
C SER A 49 18.72 -0.79 9.51
N PRO A 50 19.03 -1.98 10.04
CA PRO A 50 18.69 -2.33 11.41
C PRO A 50 19.45 -1.52 12.46
N ASP A 51 20.64 -0.99 12.14
CA ASP A 51 21.58 -0.47 13.15
C ASP A 51 21.83 1.04 13.06
N SER A 52 21.46 1.71 11.97
CA SER A 52 21.83 3.12 11.77
C SER A 52 20.83 4.12 12.34
N GLY A 53 19.58 3.72 12.59
CA GLY A 53 18.48 4.64 12.92
C GLY A 53 18.09 5.58 11.76
N ASP A 54 18.72 5.43 10.58
CA ASP A 54 18.37 6.19 9.39
C ASP A 54 17.05 5.70 8.82
N TYR A 55 16.23 6.65 8.41
CA TYR A 55 14.96 6.39 7.77
C TYR A 55 14.82 7.14 6.46
N THR A 56 13.87 6.69 5.64
CA THR A 56 13.43 7.38 4.43
C THR A 56 11.92 7.21 4.28
N VAL A 57 11.36 7.77 3.23
CA VAL A 57 9.93 7.68 2.91
C VAL A 57 9.74 6.73 1.74
N LEU A 58 9.05 5.61 1.99
CA LEU A 58 8.50 4.75 0.96
C LEU A 58 7.14 5.31 0.54
N ARG A 59 7.11 5.98 -0.62
CA ARG A 59 5.87 6.51 -1.22
C ARG A 59 5.23 5.45 -2.10
N LEU A 60 3.98 5.13 -1.79
CA LEU A 60 3.12 4.22 -2.53
C LEU A 60 1.95 5.03 -3.10
N THR A 61 1.78 5.01 -4.42
CA THR A 61 0.69 5.70 -5.12
C THR A 61 -0.39 4.71 -5.55
N SER A 62 -1.61 5.20 -5.72
CA SER A 62 -2.77 4.40 -6.15
C SER A 62 -3.07 3.23 -5.20
N VAL A 63 -2.91 3.47 -3.89
CA VAL A 63 -3.19 2.51 -2.83
C VAL A 63 -4.70 2.41 -2.64
N LEU A 64 -5.22 1.19 -2.61
CA LEU A 64 -6.64 0.92 -2.38
C LEU A 64 -6.95 1.00 -0.89
N HIS A 65 -8.00 1.73 -0.51
CA HIS A 65 -8.53 1.71 0.84
C HIS A 65 -9.56 0.60 0.97
N THR A 66 -9.21 -0.44 1.72
CA THR A 66 -9.99 -1.68 1.88
C THR A 66 -10.08 -2.02 3.37
N PRO A 67 -11.02 -1.40 4.13
CA PRO A 67 -11.07 -1.51 5.59
C PRO A 67 -11.29 -2.91 6.15
N SER A 68 -11.85 -3.80 5.33
CA SER A 68 -12.11 -5.19 5.70
C SER A 68 -10.86 -6.09 5.66
N LEU A 69 -9.73 -5.61 5.14
CA LEU A 69 -8.48 -6.37 5.16
C LEU A 69 -7.94 -6.52 6.58
N LEU A 70 -7.29 -7.66 6.83
CA LEU A 70 -6.63 -7.93 8.12
C LEU A 70 -5.39 -7.05 8.34
N SER A 71 -4.65 -6.76 7.27
CA SER A 71 -3.40 -5.99 7.28
C SER A 71 -3.21 -5.22 5.97
N ASN A 72 -2.29 -4.25 5.97
CA ASN A 72 -1.86 -3.57 4.76
C ASN A 72 -1.05 -4.53 3.88
N VAL A 73 -1.28 -4.49 2.58
CA VAL A 73 -0.60 -5.36 1.60
C VAL A 73 0.13 -4.50 0.61
N ILE A 74 1.41 -4.80 0.38
CA ILE A 74 2.20 -4.21 -0.69
C ILE A 74 2.38 -5.28 -1.77
N GLY A 75 1.71 -5.09 -2.91
CA GLY A 75 1.64 -6.05 -3.98
C GLY A 75 2.45 -5.68 -5.22
N GLN A 76 2.36 -6.52 -6.24
CA GLN A 76 2.75 -6.13 -7.60
C GLN A 76 1.97 -4.87 -8.01
N PRO A 77 2.61 -3.96 -8.75
CA PRO A 77 3.83 -4.10 -9.49
C PRO A 77 4.85 -3.20 -8.78
N ILE A 78 4.97 -3.29 -7.44
CA ILE A 78 5.96 -2.49 -6.71
C ILE A 78 7.35 -2.61 -7.34
N VAL A 79 7.61 -3.76 -7.98
CA VAL A 79 8.79 -4.10 -8.77
C VAL A 79 9.06 -3.20 -9.98
N GLU A 80 8.07 -2.51 -10.53
CA GLU A 80 8.26 -1.57 -11.64
C GLU A 80 8.98 -0.30 -11.21
N ARG A 81 8.76 0.13 -9.95
CA ARG A 81 9.41 1.32 -9.39
C ARG A 81 10.60 0.96 -8.50
N TYR A 82 10.48 -0.09 -7.71
CA TYR A 82 11.44 -0.45 -6.70
C TYR A 82 11.94 -1.86 -6.89
N ARG A 83 13.24 -2.08 -6.72
CA ARG A 83 13.81 -3.43 -6.73
C ARG A 83 13.55 -4.10 -5.38
N ILE A 84 12.87 -5.24 -5.40
CA ILE A 84 12.60 -6.05 -4.20
C ILE A 84 13.65 -7.16 -4.12
N VAL A 85 14.39 -7.20 -3.01
CA VAL A 85 15.43 -8.20 -2.76
C VAL A 85 14.99 -9.13 -1.64
N THR A 86 14.82 -10.40 -1.98
CA THR A 86 14.46 -11.49 -1.06
C THR A 86 15.41 -12.67 -1.27
N GLY A 87 15.87 -13.33 -0.20
CA GLY A 87 16.57 -14.62 -0.30
C GLY A 87 18.09 -14.56 -0.25
N GLY A 88 18.67 -13.50 0.31
CA GLY A 88 20.11 -13.42 0.58
C GLY A 88 20.32 -13.35 2.09
N GLY A 89 20.76 -14.44 2.72
CA GLY A 89 20.96 -14.55 4.18
C GLY A 89 21.98 -13.58 4.81
N GLY A 90 22.29 -12.46 4.15
CA GLY A 90 23.14 -11.40 4.67
C GLY A 90 22.52 -10.05 4.35
N GLY A 91 21.90 -9.42 5.35
CA GLY A 91 21.77 -7.97 5.54
C GLY A 91 21.33 -7.08 4.38
N ALA A 92 20.94 -7.59 3.21
CA ALA A 92 20.63 -6.87 1.97
C ALA A 92 19.19 -7.10 1.51
N GLU A 93 18.38 -7.75 2.34
CA GLU A 93 16.96 -7.93 2.06
C GLU A 93 16.21 -6.63 2.29
N GLY A 94 15.30 -6.30 1.38
CA GLY A 94 14.59 -5.03 1.44
C GLY A 94 14.06 -4.54 0.10
N ILE A 95 13.66 -3.27 0.12
CA ILE A 95 13.17 -2.50 -1.01
C ILE A 95 14.25 -1.48 -1.38
N TYR A 96 14.56 -1.39 -2.66
CA TYR A 96 15.60 -0.54 -3.21
C TYR A 96 15.04 0.41 -4.28
N ASP A 97 15.55 1.64 -4.30
CA ASP A 97 15.40 2.58 -5.43
C ASP A 97 16.77 2.68 -6.12
N GLY A 98 16.92 1.99 -7.25
CA GLY A 98 18.22 1.74 -7.87
C GLY A 98 19.15 0.90 -6.97
N GLU A 99 20.34 1.44 -6.69
CA GLU A 99 21.34 0.83 -5.80
C GLU A 99 21.07 1.14 -4.31
N GLU A 100 20.21 2.10 -4.04
CA GLU A 100 19.97 2.61 -2.69
C GLU A 100 18.90 1.77 -1.98
N ARG A 101 19.24 1.17 -0.83
CA ARG A 101 18.21 0.54 0.00
C ARG A 101 17.38 1.61 0.70
N ILE A 102 16.08 1.58 0.46
CA ILE A 102 15.11 2.50 1.05
C ILE A 102 14.29 1.85 2.17
N ALA A 103 14.10 0.53 2.17
CA ALA A 103 13.47 -0.14 3.30
C ALA A 103 14.18 -1.45 3.57
N TYR A 104 14.56 -1.72 4.82
CA TYR A 104 15.02 -3.04 5.22
C TYR A 104 13.82 -3.92 5.63
N PHE A 105 13.93 -5.23 5.38
CA PHE A 105 12.94 -6.19 5.86
C PHE A 105 13.32 -6.71 7.24
N ASP A 106 12.35 -6.71 8.16
CA ASP A 106 12.57 -7.14 9.54
C ASP A 106 13.04 -8.62 9.61
N PRO A 107 14.25 -8.91 10.12
CA PRO A 107 14.74 -10.28 10.26
C PRO A 107 14.01 -11.07 11.37
N GLY A 108 13.33 -10.38 12.29
CA GLY A 108 12.62 -10.97 13.42
C GLY A 108 11.30 -11.64 13.03
N THR A 109 10.79 -11.39 11.82
CA THR A 109 9.60 -12.08 11.32
C THR A 109 9.99 -13.47 10.82
N THR A 110 10.03 -14.45 11.74
CA THR A 110 10.23 -15.89 11.47
C THR A 110 9.07 -16.54 10.68
N GLY A 111 8.19 -15.75 10.04
CA GLY A 111 6.96 -16.23 9.41
C GLY A 111 6.65 -15.58 8.06
N ARG A 112 7.12 -16.22 6.98
CA ARG A 112 6.56 -16.27 5.61
C ARG A 112 6.34 -14.98 4.79
N LEU A 113 6.11 -13.80 5.38
CA LEU A 113 5.99 -12.53 4.65
C LEU A 113 7.09 -11.55 5.03
N ARG A 114 7.60 -10.82 4.03
CA ARG A 114 8.61 -9.79 4.22
C ARG A 114 7.94 -8.47 4.56
N GLN A 115 8.25 -7.92 5.72
CA GLN A 115 7.66 -6.68 6.22
C GLN A 115 8.73 -5.57 6.22
N PRO A 116 8.51 -4.44 5.52
CA PRO A 116 9.33 -3.25 5.70
C PRO A 116 9.26 -2.80 7.16
N ARG A 117 10.40 -2.49 7.76
CA ARG A 117 10.42 -1.90 9.10
C ARG A 117 9.93 -0.45 9.04
N VAL A 118 8.72 -0.22 9.53
CA VAL A 118 8.15 1.13 9.67
C VAL A 118 8.68 1.75 10.96
N CYS A 119 9.09 3.01 10.91
CA CYS A 119 9.59 3.74 12.07
C CYS A 119 8.49 3.90 13.12
N GLY A 120 8.84 3.72 14.40
CA GLY A 120 8.01 4.10 15.53
C GLY A 120 8.20 5.56 15.98
N PRO A 121 7.56 5.98 17.08
CA PRO A 121 7.73 7.32 17.64
C PRO A 121 9.19 7.61 18.03
N PRO A 122 9.66 8.87 17.91
CA PRO A 122 8.91 10.06 17.49
C PRO A 122 8.83 10.27 15.97
N VAL A 123 9.48 9.42 15.17
CA VAL A 123 9.61 9.60 13.72
C VAL A 123 8.36 9.15 12.97
N GLY A 124 7.81 7.99 13.34
CA GLY A 124 6.56 7.46 12.81
C GLY A 124 5.49 7.29 13.89
N PRO A 125 4.28 6.86 13.52
CA PRO A 125 3.20 6.65 14.47
C PRO A 125 3.50 5.45 15.39
N PRO A 126 2.92 5.40 16.60
CA PRO A 126 2.95 4.19 17.40
C PRO A 126 2.26 3.05 16.65
N LEU A 127 2.96 1.93 16.52
CA LEU A 127 2.42 0.71 15.92
C LEU A 127 1.97 -0.24 17.02
N GLY A 128 0.77 -0.80 16.84
CA GLY A 128 0.30 -1.91 17.66
C GLY A 128 0.95 -3.24 17.26
N PRO A 129 0.66 -4.33 17.99
CA PRO A 129 1.05 -5.68 17.60
C PRO A 129 0.56 -6.03 16.19
N SER A 130 1.30 -6.89 15.49
CA SER A 130 0.92 -7.32 14.14
C SER A 130 -0.35 -8.17 14.21
N THR A 131 -1.32 -7.89 13.33
CA THR A 131 -2.57 -8.67 13.22
C THR A 131 -2.34 -10.07 12.63
N LEU A 132 -1.12 -10.34 12.14
CA LEU A 132 -0.70 -11.63 11.63
C LEU A 132 -0.04 -12.50 12.71
N ASP A 133 0.32 -11.92 13.86
CA ASP A 133 0.98 -12.64 14.93
C ASP A 133 0.03 -13.71 15.52
N GLY A 134 0.51 -14.94 15.63
CA GLY A 134 -0.28 -16.07 16.11
C GLY A 134 -1.15 -16.75 15.05
N LEU A 135 -1.23 -16.22 13.82
CA LEU A 135 -1.86 -16.94 12.70
C LEU A 135 -0.95 -18.05 12.21
N GLN A 136 -1.41 -19.30 12.29
CA GLN A 136 -0.63 -20.46 11.84
C GLN A 136 -0.53 -20.57 10.31
N HIS A 137 -1.60 -20.18 9.62
CA HIS A 137 -1.68 -20.21 8.16
C HIS A 137 -2.50 -19.01 7.68
N PHE A 138 -1.96 -18.28 6.72
CA PHE A 138 -2.69 -17.24 6.00
C PHE A 138 -2.21 -17.20 4.55
N VAL A 139 -3.07 -16.73 3.65
CA VAL A 139 -2.76 -16.50 2.25
C VAL A 139 -3.27 -15.12 1.88
N VAL A 140 -2.42 -14.30 1.29
CA VAL A 140 -2.80 -12.96 0.81
C VAL A 140 -3.07 -13.07 -0.68
N GLY A 141 -4.32 -12.89 -1.08
CA GLY A 141 -4.78 -13.09 -2.45
C GLY A 141 -5.55 -11.91 -3.01
N VAL A 142 -5.06 -10.68 -2.85
CA VAL A 142 -5.78 -9.48 -3.28
C VAL A 142 -5.37 -9.10 -4.70
N ARG A 143 -6.33 -9.03 -5.62
CA ARG A 143 -6.18 -8.48 -6.97
C ARG A 143 -7.14 -7.33 -7.17
N TRP A 144 -6.71 -6.24 -7.77
CA TRP A 144 -7.65 -5.25 -8.30
C TRP A 144 -8.02 -5.67 -9.72
N PRO A 145 -9.30 -5.77 -10.11
CA PRO A 145 -9.67 -6.15 -11.48
C PRO A 145 -9.24 -5.10 -12.51
N GLU A 146 -9.16 -5.50 -13.78
CA GLU A 146 -8.79 -4.58 -14.86
C GLU A 146 -9.89 -3.58 -15.15
N GLU A 147 -11.13 -4.04 -15.11
CA GLU A 147 -12.35 -3.26 -15.29
C GLU A 147 -12.45 -2.14 -14.26
N GLU A 148 -12.06 -2.42 -13.01
CA GLU A 148 -12.05 -1.43 -11.95
C GLU A 148 -10.91 -0.40 -12.11
N ARG A 149 -9.76 -0.81 -12.66
CA ARG A 149 -8.68 0.12 -13.03
C ARG A 149 -9.12 1.05 -14.16
N GLU A 150 -9.76 0.51 -15.20
CA GLU A 150 -10.28 1.32 -16.31
C GLU A 150 -11.33 2.32 -15.83
N ARG A 151 -12.24 1.90 -14.92
CA ARG A 151 -13.19 2.81 -14.28
C ARG A 151 -12.49 3.95 -13.53
N TRP A 152 -11.40 3.66 -12.84
CA TRP A 152 -10.62 4.65 -12.12
C TRP A 152 -9.93 5.64 -13.07
N GLU A 153 -9.29 5.15 -14.13
CA GLU A 153 -8.67 5.99 -15.15
C GLU A 153 -9.69 6.93 -15.82
N ALA A 154 -10.85 6.37 -16.20
CA ALA A 154 -11.95 7.14 -16.76
C ALA A 154 -12.49 8.19 -15.77
N PHE A 155 -12.47 7.91 -14.46
CA PHE A 155 -12.83 8.86 -13.43
C PHE A 155 -11.80 9.99 -13.31
N GLN A 156 -10.49 9.68 -13.31
CA GLN A 156 -9.42 10.67 -13.22
C GLN A 156 -9.34 11.58 -14.45
N ALA A 157 -9.68 11.06 -15.64
CA ALA A 157 -9.70 11.82 -16.87
C ALA A 157 -10.87 12.82 -16.96
N ARG A 158 -11.83 12.79 -16.02
CA ARG A 158 -12.96 13.72 -16.02
C ARG A 158 -12.47 15.14 -15.74
N PRO A 159 -12.75 16.12 -16.62
CA PRO A 159 -12.48 17.51 -16.30
C PRO A 159 -13.32 17.91 -15.08
N VAL A 160 -12.68 18.54 -14.10
CA VAL A 160 -13.38 19.18 -12.98
C VAL A 160 -14.23 20.29 -13.57
N VAL A 161 -15.52 20.02 -13.78
CA VAL A 161 -16.48 21.05 -14.17
C VAL A 161 -16.63 21.96 -12.97
N LYS A 162 -15.92 23.10 -12.98
CA LYS A 162 -16.20 24.20 -12.06
C LYS A 162 -17.65 24.61 -12.30
N GLN A 163 -18.54 24.27 -11.37
CA GLN A 163 -19.89 24.85 -11.37
C GLN A 163 -19.72 26.36 -11.31
N LEU A 164 -20.08 27.06 -12.40
CA LEU A 164 -20.22 28.51 -12.34
C LEU A 164 -21.30 28.82 -11.30
N PRO A 165 -21.09 29.82 -10.43
CA PRO A 165 -22.15 30.25 -9.53
C PRO A 165 -23.34 30.69 -10.37
N LEU A 166 -24.51 30.09 -10.06
CA LEU A 166 -25.81 30.53 -10.56
C LEU A 166 -25.95 32.02 -10.24
N ARG A 167 -25.68 32.89 -11.22
CA ARG A 167 -26.06 34.29 -11.12
C ARG A 167 -27.58 34.31 -11.22
N LEU A 168 -28.23 34.51 -10.09
CA LEU A 168 -29.62 34.93 -10.01
C LEU A 168 -29.72 36.24 -10.80
N ALA A 169 -30.40 36.21 -11.94
CA ALA A 169 -30.82 37.40 -12.64
C ALA A 169 -31.93 38.06 -11.79
N GLY A 170 -31.65 39.27 -11.33
CA GLY A 170 -32.62 40.22 -10.79
C GLY A 170 -32.63 41.46 -11.65
#